data_AF-A0AAV5AAN1-F1
#
_entry.id   AF-A0AAV5AAN1-F1
#
_cell.length_a   1.000
_cell.length_b   1.000
_cell.length_c   1.000
_cell.angle_alpha   90.00
_cell.angle_beta   90.00
_cell.angle_gamma   90.00
#
_symmetry.space_group_name_H-M   'P 1'
#
loop_
_entity.id
_entity.type
_entity.pdbx_description
1 polymer ?
#
loop_
_entity_poly.entity_id
_entity_poly.type
_entity_poly.pdbx_seq_one_letter_code
_entity_poly.pdbx_strand_id
1 'polypeptide(L)'
;MFPIGKRRKGESAKKAFERALYIVLDSLLTIPNELTQIERERIVEYFENMPGNEKCHTNHFDINLEGRPTFFVKYGLDGLVEASTQSFFYALAQKDESAPRIPKVYDAFQDGYGFFVMEKIKLPTLSTCEISEDNAVKSVASAIEWLFAQLPSVPTSIFGRISSEPSCARHEFFKDHEAPVCFAHANAPAKYVNKAFSRCPGKPKRTVSFSDKLAIYHSDIRKDNFLHDIKTRKTCIIDFQHIGVLPEPFQTYAFFNTGSRFTAAVGRHLGYRPSRIANQLTRAANVLQMTGNASLSKHTYIGFKWHLK
;
A
#
# COMPACT_ATOMS: atom_id res chain seq x y z
N MET A 1 -5.47 -34.34 -50.20
CA MET A 1 -4.39 -33.91 -49.28
C MET A 1 -4.93 -32.78 -48.42
N PHE A 2 -5.28 -33.05 -47.16
CA PHE A 2 -5.68 -32.03 -46.19
C PHE A 2 -4.50 -31.79 -45.23
N PRO A 3 -4.15 -30.53 -44.88
CA PRO A 3 -3.05 -30.29 -43.96
C PRO A 3 -3.49 -30.57 -42.52
N ILE A 4 -2.70 -31.42 -41.86
CA ILE A 4 -2.84 -31.80 -40.46
C ILE A 4 -2.48 -30.58 -39.58
N GLY A 5 -3.48 -30.09 -38.85
CA GLY A 5 -3.35 -29.00 -37.88
C GLY A 5 -2.50 -29.39 -36.66
N LYS A 6 -1.20 -29.06 -36.69
CA LYS A 6 -0.33 -29.03 -35.51
C LYS A 6 -0.33 -27.62 -34.89
N ARG A 7 -1.36 -27.24 -34.13
CA ARG A 7 -1.34 -25.94 -33.40
C ARG A 7 -2.12 -25.86 -32.07
N ARG A 8 -2.54 -26.98 -31.45
CA ARG A 8 -3.39 -26.93 -30.23
C ARG A 8 -2.77 -27.34 -28.89
N LYS A 9 -1.58 -27.97 -28.85
CA LYS A 9 -0.99 -28.45 -27.56
C LYS A 9 -0.29 -27.36 -26.73
N GLY A 10 0.38 -26.39 -27.36
CA GLY A 10 1.14 -25.35 -26.65
C GLY A 10 0.25 -24.30 -25.95
N GLU A 11 -0.91 -23.99 -26.53
CA GLU A 11 -1.79 -22.94 -25.99
C GLU A 11 -2.54 -23.39 -24.72
N SER A 12 -2.80 -24.69 -24.57
CA SER A 12 -3.41 -25.27 -23.38
C SER A 12 -2.45 -25.29 -22.18
N ALA A 13 -1.17 -25.59 -22.40
CA ALA A 13 -0.15 -25.62 -21.34
C ALA A 13 0.16 -24.21 -20.82
N LYS A 14 0.26 -23.22 -21.72
CA LYS A 14 0.45 -21.82 -21.34
C LYS A 14 -0.72 -21.29 -20.50
N LYS A 15 -1.96 -21.52 -20.93
CA LYS A 15 -3.15 -21.12 -20.16
C LYS A 15 -3.25 -21.81 -18.81
N ALA A 16 -2.86 -23.08 -18.72
CA ALA A 16 -2.82 -23.80 -17.45
C ALA A 16 -1.76 -23.22 -16.49
N PHE A 17 -0.57 -22.91 -17.00
CA PHE A 17 0.49 -22.26 -16.23
C PHE A 17 0.08 -20.86 -15.74
N GLU A 18 -0.51 -20.03 -16.61
CA GLU A 18 -1.01 -18.70 -16.23
C GLU A 18 -2.10 -18.78 -15.14
N ARG A 19 -3.01 -19.76 -15.24
CA ARG A 19 -4.02 -20.00 -14.20
C ARG A 19 -3.42 -20.46 -12.88
N ALA A 20 -2.45 -21.38 -12.91
CA ALA A 20 -1.77 -21.84 -11.71
C ALA A 20 -1.01 -20.69 -11.03
N LEU A 21 -0.31 -19.86 -11.81
CA LEU A 21 0.37 -18.68 -11.30
C LEU A 21 -0.63 -17.70 -10.68
N TYR A 22 -1.76 -17.45 -11.33
CA TYR A 22 -2.81 -16.58 -10.79
C TYR A 22 -3.31 -17.06 -9.43
N ILE A 23 -3.63 -18.35 -9.29
CA ILE A 23 -4.10 -18.94 -8.01
C ILE A 23 -3.05 -18.77 -6.92
N VAL A 24 -1.77 -19.00 -7.25
CA VAL A 24 -0.68 -18.85 -6.28
C VAL A 24 -0.56 -17.39 -5.83
N LEU A 25 -0.59 -16.42 -6.75
CA LEU A 25 -0.46 -15.01 -6.39
C LEU A 25 -1.66 -14.47 -5.63
N ASP A 26 -2.87 -14.92 -5.96
CA ASP A 26 -4.11 -14.53 -5.26
C ASP A 26 -4.11 -15.06 -3.82
N SER A 27 -3.58 -16.26 -3.60
CA SER A 27 -3.46 -16.81 -2.23
C SER A 27 -2.52 -16.00 -1.34
N LEU A 28 -1.54 -15.26 -1.90
CA LEU A 28 -0.67 -14.35 -1.13
C LEU A 28 -1.41 -13.13 -0.58
N LEU A 29 -2.57 -12.77 -1.14
CA LEU A 29 -3.39 -11.65 -0.66
C LEU A 29 -4.31 -12.05 0.50
N THR A 30 -4.37 -13.35 0.84
CA THR A 30 -5.25 -13.85 1.89
C THR A 30 -4.73 -13.45 3.26
N ILE A 31 -5.59 -12.82 4.05
CA ILE A 31 -5.29 -12.47 5.44
C ILE A 31 -5.32 -13.76 6.28
N PRO A 32 -4.29 -14.04 7.09
CA PRO A 32 -4.31 -15.14 8.04
C PRO A 32 -5.50 -15.03 9.01
N ASN A 33 -5.99 -16.17 9.50
CA ASN A 33 -7.01 -16.25 10.53
C ASN A 33 -6.50 -17.19 11.63
N GLU A 34 -5.46 -16.75 12.35
CA GLU A 34 -4.74 -17.57 13.34
C GLU A 34 -5.28 -17.41 14.77
N LEU A 35 -6.17 -16.45 15.01
CA LEU A 35 -6.80 -16.26 16.30
C LEU A 35 -8.11 -17.05 16.40
N THR A 36 -8.33 -17.62 17.55
CA THR A 36 -9.61 -18.23 17.92
C THR A 36 -10.66 -17.16 18.16
N GLN A 37 -11.94 -17.54 18.11
CA GLN A 37 -13.05 -16.65 18.42
C GLN A 37 -12.92 -16.03 19.82
N ILE A 38 -12.50 -16.81 20.82
CA ILE A 38 -12.28 -16.34 22.19
C ILE A 38 -11.18 -15.26 22.25
N GLU A 39 -10.12 -15.43 21.46
CA GLU A 39 -9.04 -14.43 21.38
C GLU A 39 -9.52 -13.13 20.74
N ARG A 40 -10.36 -13.21 19.69
CA ARG A 40 -10.98 -12.04 19.06
C ARG A 40 -11.89 -11.30 20.04
N GLU A 41 -12.73 -12.02 20.77
CA GLU A 41 -13.61 -11.45 21.80
C GLU A 41 -12.82 -10.74 22.89
N ARG A 42 -11.70 -11.30 23.35
CA ARG A 42 -10.81 -10.63 24.31
C ARG A 42 -10.20 -9.34 23.76
N ILE A 43 -9.88 -9.29 22.47
CA ILE A 43 -9.37 -8.07 21.81
C ILE A 43 -10.46 -7.00 21.76
N VAL A 44 -11.69 -7.38 21.40
CA VAL A 44 -12.85 -6.47 21.38
C VAL A 44 -13.17 -5.97 22.78
N GLU A 45 -13.23 -6.86 23.77
CA GLU A 45 -13.46 -6.50 25.17
C GLU A 45 -12.38 -5.54 25.70
N TYR A 46 -11.11 -5.79 25.38
CA TYR A 46 -10.02 -4.88 25.73
C TYR A 46 -10.27 -3.49 25.12
N PHE A 47 -10.56 -3.44 23.81
CA PHE A 47 -10.87 -2.19 23.13
C PHE A 47 -12.07 -1.49 23.77
N GLU A 48 -13.18 -2.18 24.03
CA GLU A 48 -14.38 -1.60 24.63
C GLU A 48 -14.10 -0.99 26.00
N ASN A 49 -13.23 -1.60 26.79
CA ASN A 49 -12.82 -1.12 28.11
C ASN A 49 -11.75 -0.02 28.07
N MET A 50 -11.14 0.29 26.91
CA MET A 50 -10.19 1.40 26.81
C MET A 50 -10.86 2.74 27.14
N PRO A 51 -10.17 3.65 27.86
CA PRO A 51 -10.65 5.00 28.10
C PRO A 51 -11.02 5.72 26.79
N GLY A 52 -12.15 6.43 26.77
CA GLY A 52 -12.64 7.09 25.55
C GLY A 52 -11.66 8.11 24.96
N ASN A 53 -10.89 8.81 25.81
CA ASN A 53 -9.81 9.68 25.35
C ASN A 53 -8.71 8.89 24.63
N GLU A 54 -8.30 7.71 25.10
CA GLU A 54 -7.31 6.90 24.40
C GLU A 54 -7.82 6.46 23.02
N LYS A 55 -9.09 6.04 22.94
CA LYS A 55 -9.76 5.68 21.67
C LYS A 55 -9.78 6.79 20.63
N CYS A 56 -9.84 8.05 21.07
CA CYS A 56 -9.89 9.21 20.17
C CYS A 56 -8.51 9.69 19.71
N HIS A 57 -7.44 9.38 20.45
CA HIS A 57 -6.09 9.90 20.17
C HIS A 57 -5.14 8.86 19.58
N THR A 58 -5.48 7.57 19.70
CA THR A 58 -4.74 6.48 19.05
C THR A 58 -5.63 5.74 18.08
N ASN A 59 -5.02 4.87 17.29
CA ASN A 59 -5.70 3.90 16.43
C ASN A 59 -5.12 2.50 16.64
N HIS A 60 -4.45 2.30 17.77
CA HIS A 60 -3.80 1.04 18.11
C HIS A 60 -3.65 0.87 19.63
N PHE A 61 -3.41 -0.37 20.04
CA PHE A 61 -3.04 -0.76 21.39
C PHE A 61 -2.21 -2.05 21.39
N ASP A 62 -1.53 -2.32 22.50
CA ASP A 62 -0.84 -3.59 22.72
C ASP A 62 -1.69 -4.49 23.64
N ILE A 63 -1.74 -5.78 23.36
CA ILE A 63 -2.47 -6.75 24.19
C ILE A 63 -1.65 -8.02 24.42
N ASN A 64 -1.73 -8.55 25.64
CA ASN A 64 -1.18 -9.86 25.98
C ASN A 64 -2.34 -10.85 26.08
N LEU A 65 -2.29 -11.89 25.24
CA LEU A 65 -3.21 -13.02 25.34
C LEU A 65 -2.48 -14.22 25.94
N GLU A 66 -3.20 -15.02 26.72
CA GLU A 66 -2.64 -16.20 27.37
C GLU A 66 -2.05 -17.18 26.34
N GLY A 67 -0.82 -17.64 26.57
CA GLY A 67 -0.12 -18.55 25.66
C GLY A 67 0.33 -17.93 24.33
N ARG A 68 0.19 -16.61 24.15
CA ARG A 68 0.57 -15.88 22.93
C ARG A 68 1.67 -14.84 23.21
N PRO A 69 2.44 -14.43 22.20
CA PRO A 69 3.26 -13.23 22.30
C PRO A 69 2.38 -11.99 22.48
N THR A 70 2.97 -10.88 22.95
CA THR A 70 2.30 -9.58 22.90
C THR A 70 1.97 -9.21 21.44
N PHE A 71 0.71 -8.86 21.20
CA PHE A 71 0.26 -8.37 19.90
C PHE A 71 0.21 -6.84 19.88
N PHE A 72 0.45 -6.28 18.70
CA PHE A 72 0.10 -4.90 18.37
C PHE A 72 -1.17 -4.94 17.54
N VAL A 73 -2.22 -4.29 18.01
CA VAL A 73 -3.54 -4.28 17.37
C VAL A 73 -3.82 -2.88 16.86
N LYS A 74 -4.03 -2.73 15.56
CA LYS A 74 -4.62 -1.52 14.97
C LYS A 74 -6.14 -1.68 14.91
N TYR A 75 -6.87 -0.58 15.10
CA TYR A 75 -8.31 -0.53 14.91
C TYR A 75 -8.72 0.65 14.02
N GLY A 76 -9.75 0.45 13.20
CA GLY A 76 -10.26 1.46 12.28
C GLY A 76 -10.84 0.88 11.00
N LEU A 77 -11.20 1.75 10.04
CA LEU A 77 -11.87 1.34 8.81
C LEU A 77 -10.95 0.68 7.77
N ASP A 78 -9.64 0.94 7.82
CA ASP A 78 -8.67 0.48 6.79
C ASP A 78 -7.88 -0.77 7.21
N GLY A 79 -8.20 -1.35 8.38
CA GLY A 79 -7.41 -2.43 8.99
C GLY A 79 -7.29 -3.67 8.11
N LEU A 80 -8.38 -4.11 7.47
CA LEU A 80 -8.38 -5.32 6.63
C LEU A 80 -7.53 -5.13 5.36
N VAL A 81 -7.64 -3.97 4.71
CA VAL A 81 -6.89 -3.69 3.48
C VAL A 81 -5.39 -3.57 3.79
N GLU A 82 -5.02 -2.91 4.89
CA GLU A 82 -3.64 -2.86 5.34
C GLU A 82 -3.09 -4.24 5.69
N ALA A 83 -3.87 -5.06 6.42
CA ALA A 83 -3.49 -6.42 6.76
C ALA A 83 -3.21 -7.26 5.51
N SER A 84 -4.05 -7.17 4.47
CA SER A 84 -3.84 -7.88 3.20
C SER A 84 -2.54 -7.44 2.51
N THR A 85 -2.28 -6.13 2.44
CA THR A 85 -1.02 -5.60 1.87
C THR A 85 0.20 -6.09 2.65
N GLN A 86 0.15 -6.06 3.98
CA GLN A 86 1.26 -6.50 4.83
C GLN A 86 1.48 -8.02 4.75
N SER A 87 0.41 -8.83 4.78
CA SER A 87 0.46 -10.28 4.62
C SER A 87 1.10 -10.69 3.30
N PHE A 88 0.77 -10.00 2.21
CA PHE A 88 1.37 -10.23 0.90
C PHE A 88 2.89 -10.06 0.93
N PHE A 89 3.38 -8.92 1.41
CA PHE A 89 4.83 -8.69 1.45
C PHE A 89 5.52 -9.56 2.50
N TYR A 90 4.88 -9.86 3.63
CA TYR A 90 5.41 -10.80 4.63
C TYR A 90 5.67 -12.17 3.99
N ALA A 91 4.71 -12.72 3.24
CA ALA A 91 4.84 -14.02 2.58
C ALA A 91 5.97 -14.06 1.54
N LEU A 92 6.23 -12.93 0.86
CA LEU A 92 7.37 -12.79 -0.05
C LEU A 92 8.69 -12.71 0.72
N ALA A 93 8.74 -11.91 1.80
CA ALA A 93 9.93 -11.73 2.63
C ALA A 93 10.40 -13.04 3.29
N GLN A 94 9.48 -13.96 3.64
CA GLN A 94 9.85 -15.28 4.18
C GLN A 94 10.69 -16.13 3.22
N LYS A 95 10.72 -15.80 1.92
CA LYS A 95 11.42 -16.55 0.88
C LYS A 95 12.69 -15.86 0.39
N ASP A 96 13.05 -14.71 0.98
CA ASP A 96 14.15 -13.87 0.52
C ASP A 96 14.96 -13.34 1.71
N GLU A 97 16.20 -13.82 1.87
CA GLU A 97 17.08 -13.43 2.97
C GLU A 97 17.49 -11.95 2.94
N SER A 98 17.43 -11.33 1.76
CA SER A 98 17.73 -9.91 1.55
C SER A 98 16.56 -8.99 1.89
N ALA A 99 15.37 -9.56 2.11
CA ALA A 99 14.18 -8.79 2.44
C ALA A 99 14.34 -8.00 3.75
N PRO A 100 13.70 -6.81 3.83
CA PRO A 100 13.50 -6.16 5.12
C PRO A 100 12.62 -7.06 6.01
N ARG A 101 12.71 -6.87 7.32
CA ARG A 101 11.75 -7.50 8.23
C ARG A 101 10.37 -6.88 8.00
N ILE A 102 9.34 -7.73 8.02
CA ILE A 102 7.94 -7.32 7.96
C ILE A 102 7.26 -7.99 9.15
N PRO A 103 6.48 -7.27 9.97
CA PRO A 103 5.77 -7.89 11.08
C PRO A 103 4.77 -8.92 10.56
N LYS A 104 4.71 -10.07 11.21
CA LYS A 104 3.70 -11.08 10.87
C LYS A 104 2.30 -10.56 11.18
N VAL A 105 1.37 -10.73 10.25
CA VAL A 105 -0.07 -10.58 10.50
C VAL A 105 -0.62 -11.88 11.06
N TYR A 106 -1.34 -11.83 12.17
CA TYR A 106 -1.97 -13.02 12.77
C TYR A 106 -3.45 -13.11 12.38
N ASP A 107 -4.13 -11.97 12.32
CA ASP A 107 -5.54 -11.91 12.00
C ASP A 107 -5.98 -10.50 11.56
N ALA A 108 -7.07 -10.41 10.81
CA ALA A 108 -7.85 -9.19 10.70
C ALA A 108 -9.34 -9.52 10.57
N PHE A 109 -10.18 -8.83 11.35
CA PHE A 109 -11.60 -9.12 11.44
C PHE A 109 -12.41 -7.84 11.71
N GLN A 110 -13.74 -7.93 11.58
CA GLN A 110 -14.64 -6.80 11.77
C GLN A 110 -15.66 -7.09 12.87
N ASP A 111 -15.77 -6.19 13.84
CA ASP A 111 -16.77 -6.21 14.92
C ASP A 111 -17.06 -4.77 15.37
N GLY A 112 -17.98 -4.10 14.67
CA GLY A 112 -18.20 -2.65 14.77
C GLY A 112 -17.06 -1.79 14.19
N TYR A 113 -15.81 -2.19 14.47
CA TYR A 113 -14.55 -1.64 13.94
C TYR A 113 -13.80 -2.74 13.18
N GLY A 114 -12.92 -2.36 12.26
CA GLY A 114 -11.93 -3.28 11.71
C GLY A 114 -10.76 -3.41 12.68
N PHE A 115 -10.39 -4.62 13.04
CA PHE A 115 -9.23 -4.95 13.86
C PHE A 115 -8.16 -5.62 13.01
N PHE A 116 -6.93 -5.17 13.15
CA PHE A 116 -5.76 -5.72 12.46
C PHE A 116 -4.71 -6.09 13.52
N VAL A 117 -4.48 -7.40 13.68
CA VAL A 117 -3.63 -7.97 14.73
C VAL A 117 -2.31 -8.45 14.14
N MET A 118 -1.20 -7.90 14.65
CA MET A 118 0.13 -8.20 14.14
C MET A 118 1.17 -8.37 15.25
N GLU A 119 2.33 -8.89 14.84
CA GLU A 119 3.51 -9.03 15.66
C GLU A 119 3.96 -7.68 16.23
N LYS A 120 4.12 -7.61 17.56
CA LYS A 120 4.75 -6.45 18.20
C LYS A 120 6.26 -6.50 18.03
N ILE A 121 6.81 -5.61 17.21
CA ILE A 121 8.26 -5.46 17.03
C ILE A 121 8.83 -4.56 18.13
N LYS A 122 9.75 -5.10 18.94
CA LYS A 122 10.45 -4.36 20.00
C LYS A 122 11.78 -3.77 19.47
N LEU A 123 11.68 -2.84 18.53
CA LEU A 123 12.82 -2.09 17.99
C LEU A 123 12.48 -0.59 17.97
N PRO A 124 13.47 0.31 18.11
CA PRO A 124 13.25 1.74 17.94
C PRO A 124 12.97 2.08 16.48
N THR A 125 12.16 3.11 16.26
CA THR A 125 12.00 3.75 14.94
C THR A 125 13.29 4.47 14.53
N LEU A 126 13.48 4.75 13.24
CA LEU A 126 14.62 5.55 12.77
C LEU A 126 14.60 7.00 13.30
N SER A 127 13.46 7.49 13.81
CA SER A 127 13.34 8.80 14.45
C SER A 127 13.90 8.81 15.88
N THR A 128 13.97 7.65 16.53
CA THR A 128 14.41 7.50 17.93
C THR A 128 15.69 6.70 18.08
N CYS A 129 16.10 5.96 17.04
CA CYS A 129 17.32 5.17 17.01
C CYS A 129 18.57 6.05 16.79
N GLU A 130 19.68 5.69 17.43
CA GLU A 130 21.00 6.31 17.23
C GLU A 130 21.65 5.83 15.92
N ILE A 131 21.23 6.43 14.80
CA ILE A 131 21.79 6.16 13.47
C ILE A 131 22.02 7.47 12.71
N SER A 132 23.10 7.56 11.95
CA SER A 132 23.34 8.74 11.11
C SER A 132 22.32 8.84 9.99
N GLU A 133 22.03 10.08 9.55
CA GLU A 133 21.07 10.34 8.47
C GLU A 133 21.41 9.54 7.20
N ASP A 134 22.68 9.52 6.80
CA ASP A 134 23.14 8.81 5.60
C ASP A 134 22.92 7.30 5.69
N ASN A 135 23.14 6.71 6.87
CA ASN A 135 22.91 5.28 7.07
C ASN A 135 21.41 4.98 7.12
N ALA A 136 20.59 5.84 7.73
CA ALA A 136 19.14 5.71 7.70
C ALA A 136 18.60 5.77 6.27
N VAL A 137 19.07 6.72 5.45
CA VAL A 137 18.69 6.85 4.04
C VAL A 137 19.06 5.59 3.25
N LYS A 138 20.28 5.07 3.40
CA LYS A 138 20.72 3.82 2.75
C LYS A 138 19.85 2.64 3.16
N SER A 139 19.61 2.50 4.47
CA SER A 139 18.85 1.40 5.07
C SER A 139 17.40 1.37 4.54
N VAL A 140 16.75 2.54 4.49
CA VAL A 140 15.40 2.67 3.94
C VAL A 140 15.39 2.49 2.43
N ALA A 141 16.37 3.03 1.71
CA ALA A 141 16.48 2.83 0.27
C ALA A 141 16.54 1.34 -0.09
N SER A 142 17.39 0.55 0.57
CA SER A 142 17.45 -0.90 0.32
C SER A 142 16.11 -1.61 0.60
N ALA A 143 15.41 -1.21 1.66
CA ALA A 143 14.09 -1.78 1.99
C ALA A 143 13.02 -1.43 0.93
N ILE A 144 13.02 -0.18 0.44
CA ILE A 144 12.12 0.30 -0.62
C ILE A 144 12.47 -0.31 -1.98
N GLU A 145 13.75 -0.47 -2.31
CA GLU A 145 14.22 -1.14 -3.52
C GLU A 145 13.70 -2.59 -3.56
N TRP A 146 13.81 -3.29 -2.42
CA TRP A 146 13.25 -4.63 -2.28
C TRP A 146 11.74 -4.65 -2.52
N LEU A 147 10.98 -3.72 -1.94
CA LEU A 147 9.54 -3.61 -2.18
C LEU A 147 9.23 -3.42 -3.68
N PHE A 148 9.94 -2.53 -4.36
CA PHE A 148 9.73 -2.26 -5.78
C PHE A 148 10.05 -3.47 -6.66
N ALA A 149 11.05 -4.26 -6.29
CA ALA A 149 11.40 -5.49 -6.99
C ALA A 149 10.29 -6.56 -6.96
N GLN A 150 9.31 -6.45 -6.05
CA GLN A 150 8.20 -7.40 -5.94
C GLN A 150 7.07 -7.18 -6.95
N LEU A 151 7.15 -6.15 -7.79
CA LEU A 151 6.10 -5.86 -8.79
C LEU A 151 5.69 -7.09 -9.64
N PRO A 152 6.61 -7.96 -10.10
CA PRO A 152 6.24 -9.18 -10.85
C PRO A 152 5.38 -10.18 -10.06
N SER A 153 5.38 -10.11 -8.73
CA SER A 153 4.57 -10.94 -7.85
C SER A 153 3.20 -10.34 -7.54
N VAL A 154 2.95 -9.07 -7.89
CA VAL A 154 1.63 -8.46 -7.70
C VAL A 154 0.70 -8.91 -8.82
N PRO A 155 -0.52 -9.42 -8.52
CA PRO A 155 -1.47 -9.78 -9.57
C PRO A 155 -1.75 -8.61 -10.51
N THR A 156 -1.75 -8.86 -11.82
CA THR A 156 -1.90 -7.81 -12.84
C THR A 156 -3.27 -7.12 -12.84
N SER A 157 -4.25 -7.71 -12.15
CA SER A 157 -5.57 -7.12 -11.89
C SER A 157 -5.54 -6.01 -10.84
N ILE A 158 -4.49 -5.94 -10.02
CA ILE A 158 -4.39 -4.97 -8.92
C ILE A 158 -3.99 -3.60 -9.46
N PHE A 159 -4.81 -2.59 -9.12
CA PHE A 159 -4.54 -1.19 -9.33
C PHE A 159 -5.01 -0.41 -8.11
N GLY A 160 -4.13 0.36 -7.47
CA GLY A 160 -4.38 0.93 -6.15
C GLY A 160 -3.74 0.12 -5.04
N ARG A 161 -4.43 -0.15 -3.93
CA ARG A 161 -3.85 -0.93 -2.82
C ARG A 161 -3.68 -2.40 -3.21
N ILE A 162 -2.67 -3.04 -2.65
CA ILE A 162 -2.40 -4.48 -2.87
C ILE A 162 -3.24 -5.25 -1.84
N SER A 163 -4.45 -5.63 -2.24
CA SER A 163 -5.38 -6.37 -1.39
C SER A 163 -6.23 -7.34 -2.18
N SER A 164 -6.78 -8.35 -1.51
CA SER A 164 -7.73 -9.31 -2.11
C SER A 164 -9.03 -8.63 -2.57
N GLU A 165 -9.43 -7.53 -1.93
CA GLU A 165 -10.62 -6.76 -2.30
C GLU A 165 -10.25 -5.45 -3.02
N PRO A 166 -11.09 -4.98 -3.96
CA PRO A 166 -10.90 -3.67 -4.59
C PRO A 166 -10.97 -2.53 -3.58
N SER A 167 -9.89 -1.77 -3.46
CA SER A 167 -9.79 -0.66 -2.51
C SER A 167 -9.11 0.57 -3.12
N CYS A 168 -9.48 1.75 -2.63
CA CYS A 168 -8.97 3.02 -3.13
C CYS A 168 -7.46 3.14 -2.87
N ALA A 169 -6.71 3.64 -3.85
CA ALA A 169 -5.30 3.92 -3.67
C ALA A 169 -5.10 4.93 -2.53
N ARG A 170 -4.14 4.68 -1.64
CA ARG A 170 -3.77 5.63 -0.59
C ARG A 170 -2.44 6.28 -0.89
N HIS A 171 -2.49 7.57 -1.19
CA HIS A 171 -1.33 8.34 -1.62
C HIS A 171 -1.46 9.81 -1.23
N GLU A 172 -0.36 10.43 -0.77
CA GLU A 172 -0.28 11.87 -0.43
C GLU A 172 -0.67 12.83 -1.57
N PHE A 173 -0.83 12.33 -2.80
CA PHE A 173 -1.32 13.13 -3.92
C PHE A 173 -2.82 13.43 -3.75
N PHE A 174 -3.58 12.48 -3.21
CA PHE A 174 -5.02 12.60 -3.05
C PHE A 174 -5.39 13.35 -1.77
N LYS A 175 -6.60 13.91 -1.77
CA LYS A 175 -7.15 14.54 -0.57
C LYS A 175 -7.32 13.50 0.53
N ASP A 176 -6.95 13.84 1.76
CA ASP A 176 -7.00 12.95 2.92
C ASP A 176 -6.24 11.62 2.67
N HIS A 177 -5.27 11.69 1.75
CA HIS A 177 -4.41 10.60 1.30
C HIS A 177 -5.15 9.43 0.64
N GLU A 178 -6.41 9.59 0.20
CA GLU A 178 -7.19 8.51 -0.41
C GLU A 178 -7.77 8.92 -1.77
N ALA A 179 -7.62 8.05 -2.76
CA ALA A 179 -8.25 8.24 -4.06
C ALA A 179 -9.78 8.29 -3.89
N PRO A 180 -10.49 9.17 -4.61
CA PRO A 180 -11.93 9.30 -4.44
C PRO A 180 -12.74 8.10 -4.96
N VAL A 181 -12.10 7.21 -5.72
CA VAL A 181 -12.67 6.00 -6.30
C VAL A 181 -11.56 4.95 -6.51
N CYS A 182 -11.92 3.67 -6.52
CA CYS A 182 -11.04 2.59 -6.98
C CYS A 182 -10.84 2.73 -8.49
N PHE A 183 -9.65 3.15 -8.91
CA PHE A 183 -9.31 3.25 -10.32
C PHE A 183 -9.03 1.86 -10.91
N ALA A 184 -9.53 1.58 -12.11
CA ALA A 184 -9.35 0.28 -12.76
C ALA A 184 -8.05 0.16 -13.58
N HIS A 185 -7.47 1.27 -14.05
CA HIS A 185 -6.30 1.28 -14.94
C HIS A 185 -5.69 2.69 -15.05
N ALA A 186 -4.48 2.81 -15.61
CA ALA A 186 -3.69 4.06 -15.69
C ALA A 186 -4.41 5.26 -16.33
N ASN A 187 -5.29 5.02 -17.30
CA ASN A 187 -6.07 6.10 -17.94
C ASN A 187 -7.06 6.79 -16.99
N ALA A 188 -7.53 6.11 -15.94
CA ALA A 188 -8.53 6.65 -15.02
C ALA A 188 -7.95 7.78 -14.12
N PRO A 189 -6.81 7.61 -13.42
CA PRO A 189 -6.20 8.71 -12.69
C PRO A 189 -5.72 9.83 -13.62
N ALA A 190 -5.27 9.53 -14.84
CA ALA A 190 -4.91 10.60 -15.81
C ALA A 190 -6.10 11.52 -16.13
N LYS A 191 -7.29 10.95 -16.37
CA LYS A 191 -8.53 11.73 -16.57
C LYS A 191 -8.87 12.57 -15.35
N TYR A 192 -8.75 11.99 -14.15
CA TYR A 192 -9.00 12.67 -12.89
C TYR A 192 -8.06 13.88 -12.70
N VAL A 193 -6.75 13.69 -12.90
CA VAL A 193 -5.74 14.76 -12.83
C VAL A 193 -5.99 15.85 -13.88
N ASN A 194 -6.31 15.47 -15.13
CA ASN A 194 -6.62 16.44 -16.18
C ASN A 194 -7.88 17.26 -15.89
N LYS A 195 -8.87 16.65 -15.23
CA LYS A 195 -10.05 17.38 -14.75
C LYS A 195 -9.66 18.40 -13.67
N ALA A 196 -8.76 18.06 -12.75
CA ALA A 196 -8.22 19.02 -11.78
C ALA A 196 -7.49 20.17 -12.48
N PHE A 197 -6.65 19.91 -13.49
CA PHE A 197 -5.99 20.97 -14.26
C PHE A 197 -6.96 21.89 -14.98
N SER A 198 -8.12 21.39 -15.44
CA SER A 198 -9.14 22.23 -16.08
C SER A 198 -9.72 23.31 -15.14
N ARG A 199 -9.54 23.14 -13.82
CA ARG A 199 -9.94 24.07 -12.77
C ARG A 199 -8.81 24.97 -12.27
N CYS A 200 -7.56 24.70 -12.66
CA CYS A 200 -6.45 25.59 -12.33
C CYS A 200 -6.59 26.92 -13.09
N PRO A 201 -6.39 28.09 -12.43
CA PRO A 201 -6.39 29.37 -13.12
C PRO A 201 -5.18 29.51 -14.06
N GLY A 202 -5.36 30.28 -15.14
CA GLY A 202 -4.32 30.64 -16.10
C GLY A 202 -4.27 29.80 -17.40
N LYS A 203 -3.59 30.33 -18.42
CA LYS A 203 -3.28 29.64 -19.69
C LYS A 203 -1.76 29.38 -19.79
N PRO A 204 -1.33 28.33 -20.51
CA PRO A 204 -2.13 27.30 -21.18
C PRO A 204 -2.67 26.23 -20.22
N LYS A 205 -3.79 25.59 -20.60
CA LYS A 205 -4.33 24.44 -19.86
C LYS A 205 -3.34 23.28 -19.93
N ARG A 206 -2.93 22.78 -18.77
CA ARG A 206 -2.00 21.65 -18.66
C ARG A 206 -2.76 20.34 -18.85
N THR A 207 -2.08 19.37 -19.44
CA THR A 207 -2.55 17.98 -19.52
C THR A 207 -1.40 17.04 -19.23
N VAL A 208 -1.74 15.88 -18.69
CA VAL A 208 -0.84 14.75 -18.49
C VAL A 208 -1.45 13.50 -19.10
N SER A 209 -0.58 12.61 -19.58
CA SER A 209 -0.89 11.23 -19.89
C SER A 209 0.09 10.37 -19.12
N PHE A 210 -0.39 9.29 -18.52
CA PHE A 210 0.47 8.30 -17.89
C PHE A 210 0.70 7.16 -18.88
N SER A 211 1.88 6.54 -18.83
CA SER A 211 2.10 5.28 -19.52
C SER A 211 1.34 4.16 -18.79
N ASP A 212 1.13 3.05 -19.47
CA ASP A 212 0.57 1.83 -18.85
C ASP A 212 1.60 1.11 -17.95
N LYS A 213 2.82 1.65 -17.83
CA LYS A 213 3.84 1.11 -16.94
C LYS A 213 3.48 1.45 -15.49
N LEU A 214 3.11 0.40 -14.75
CA LEU A 214 2.83 0.48 -13.33
C LEU A 214 4.12 0.31 -12.51
N ALA A 215 4.09 0.84 -11.29
CA ALA A 215 5.12 0.65 -10.29
C ALA A 215 4.45 0.42 -8.93
N ILE A 216 5.08 -0.40 -8.08
CA ILE A 216 4.79 -0.35 -6.65
C ILE A 216 5.21 1.03 -6.16
N TYR A 217 4.36 1.66 -5.36
CA TYR A 217 4.68 2.89 -4.66
C TYR A 217 4.61 2.69 -3.15
N HIS A 218 5.39 3.49 -2.42
CA HIS A 218 5.25 3.72 -0.99
C HIS A 218 5.18 5.23 -0.81
N SER A 219 3.99 5.74 -0.46
CA SER A 219 3.78 7.19 -0.39
C SER A 219 4.14 7.81 0.96
N ASP A 220 4.19 7.01 2.03
CA ASP A 220 4.46 7.48 3.39
C ASP A 220 5.85 7.08 3.93
N ILE A 221 6.91 7.49 3.22
CA ILE A 221 8.29 7.15 3.59
C ILE A 221 8.79 8.12 4.67
N ARG A 222 8.39 7.90 5.92
CA ARG A 222 8.83 8.67 7.10
C ARG A 222 9.65 7.80 8.03
N LYS A 223 10.57 8.39 8.79
CA LYS A 223 11.44 7.67 9.74
C LYS A 223 10.66 6.84 10.77
N ASP A 224 9.47 7.28 11.15
CA ASP A 224 8.62 6.57 12.11
C ASP A 224 8.09 5.23 11.57
N ASN A 225 8.00 5.08 10.25
CA ASN A 225 7.49 3.86 9.60
C ASN A 225 8.59 2.81 9.33
N PHE A 226 9.81 3.05 9.82
CA PHE A 226 10.92 2.11 9.70
C PHE A 226 11.57 1.91 11.07
N LEU A 227 11.69 0.65 11.48
CA LEU A 227 12.42 0.29 12.69
C LEU A 227 13.79 -0.22 12.29
N HIS A 228 14.78 -0.01 13.16
CA HIS A 228 16.14 -0.43 12.89
C HIS A 228 16.68 -1.31 14.00
N ASP A 229 17.19 -2.47 13.62
CA ASP A 229 17.94 -3.33 14.51
C ASP A 229 19.43 -3.01 14.39
N ILE A 230 19.99 -2.31 15.37
CA ILE A 230 21.41 -1.94 15.41
C ILE A 230 22.32 -3.18 15.34
N LYS A 231 21.89 -4.32 15.89
CA LYS A 231 22.72 -5.53 15.96
C LYS A 231 22.81 -6.23 14.61
N THR A 232 21.66 -6.41 13.95
CA THR A 232 21.59 -7.12 12.66
C THR A 232 21.72 -6.17 11.46
N ARG A 233 21.63 -4.86 11.69
CA ARG A 233 21.51 -3.80 10.68
C ARG A 233 20.33 -3.97 9.72
N LYS A 234 19.35 -4.81 10.08
CA LYS A 234 18.14 -5.01 9.28
C LYS A 234 17.13 -3.91 9.57
N THR A 235 16.46 -3.46 8.51
CA THR A 235 15.32 -2.55 8.59
C THR A 235 14.04 -3.36 8.68
N CYS A 236 13.12 -2.96 9.55
CA CYS A 236 11.75 -3.41 9.55
C CYS A 236 10.88 -2.33 8.91
N ILE A 237 10.03 -2.69 7.94
CA ILE A 237 9.00 -1.78 7.43
C ILE A 237 7.73 -2.01 8.26
N ILE A 238 7.07 -0.93 8.67
CA ILE A 238 5.74 -0.96 9.27
C ILE A 238 4.82 0.01 8.53
N ASP A 239 3.53 -0.04 8.86
CA ASP A 239 2.49 0.84 8.30
C ASP A 239 2.33 0.72 6.78
N PHE A 240 1.69 -0.37 6.35
CA PHE A 240 1.55 -0.73 4.92
C PHE A 240 0.38 -0.01 4.24
N GLN A 241 -0.33 0.88 4.94
CA GLN A 241 -1.52 1.57 4.45
C GLN A 241 -1.26 2.46 3.23
N HIS A 242 -0.03 2.90 3.01
CA HIS A 242 0.35 3.84 1.95
C HIS A 242 1.16 3.17 0.82
N ILE A 243 1.04 1.84 0.70
CA ILE A 243 1.69 1.03 -0.33
C ILE A 243 0.66 0.52 -1.34
N GLY A 244 0.99 0.60 -2.62
CA GLY A 244 0.11 0.11 -3.68
C GLY A 244 0.77 0.10 -5.05
N VAL A 245 -0.03 -0.01 -6.10
CA VAL A 245 0.36 0.01 -7.51
C VAL A 245 -0.32 1.15 -8.24
N LEU A 246 0.48 2.06 -8.81
CA LEU A 246 0.03 3.19 -9.61
C LEU A 246 1.05 3.46 -10.74
N PRO A 247 0.74 4.34 -11.70
CA PRO A 247 1.73 4.78 -12.67
C PRO A 247 2.97 5.41 -11.99
N GLU A 248 4.16 5.18 -12.56
CA GLU A 248 5.46 5.61 -12.02
C GLU A 248 5.52 7.08 -11.53
N PRO A 249 4.88 8.08 -12.18
CA PRO A 249 4.92 9.47 -11.69
C PRO A 249 4.39 9.65 -10.26
N PHE A 250 3.53 8.76 -9.76
CA PHE A 250 3.07 8.79 -8.37
C PHE A 250 4.21 8.45 -7.40
N GLN A 251 5.04 7.45 -7.69
CA GLN A 251 6.21 7.17 -6.85
C GLN A 251 7.23 8.32 -6.88
N THR A 252 7.43 8.94 -8.05
CA THR A 252 8.30 10.13 -8.15
C THR A 252 7.73 11.29 -7.31
N TYR A 253 6.40 11.47 -7.32
CA TYR A 253 5.73 12.45 -6.47
C TYR A 253 5.96 12.17 -4.99
N ALA A 254 5.79 10.91 -4.55
CA ALA A 254 6.04 10.50 -3.17
C ALA A 254 7.45 10.85 -2.71
N PHE A 255 8.45 10.72 -3.58
CA PHE A 255 9.83 11.09 -3.25
C PHE A 255 10.07 12.59 -3.13
N PHE A 256 9.52 13.40 -4.04
CA PHE A 256 10.00 14.78 -4.23
C PHE A 256 8.96 15.88 -3.98
N ASN A 257 7.68 15.55 -3.84
CA ASN A 257 6.58 16.52 -3.83
C ASN A 257 5.74 16.49 -2.55
N THR A 258 6.21 15.78 -1.52
CA THR A 258 5.61 15.66 -0.17
C THR A 258 6.23 16.63 0.84
N GLY A 259 7.34 17.29 0.48
CA GLY A 259 8.05 18.25 1.33
C GLY A 259 9.06 17.62 2.31
N SER A 260 9.13 16.30 2.40
CA SER A 260 10.06 15.59 3.27
C SER A 260 11.47 15.51 2.68
N ARG A 261 12.46 16.11 3.37
CA ARG A 261 13.88 16.05 2.97
C ARG A 261 14.44 14.63 3.03
N PHE A 262 14.05 13.86 4.05
CA PHE A 262 14.45 12.47 4.22
C PHE A 262 13.96 11.60 3.06
N THR A 263 12.67 11.70 2.73
CA THR A 263 12.05 10.98 1.63
C THR A 263 12.70 11.31 0.28
N ALA A 264 13.01 12.59 0.04
CA ALA A 264 13.73 13.01 -1.16
C ALA A 264 15.18 12.49 -1.21
N ALA A 265 15.85 12.33 -0.07
CA ALA A 265 17.18 11.74 0.01
C ALA A 265 17.13 10.23 -0.32
N VAL A 266 16.14 9.49 0.20
CA VAL A 266 15.88 8.09 -0.18
C VAL A 266 15.64 7.96 -1.68
N GLY A 267 14.76 8.79 -2.25
CA GLY A 267 14.50 8.79 -3.70
C GLY A 267 15.76 9.03 -4.54
N ARG A 268 16.60 10.01 -4.15
CA ARG A 268 17.90 10.25 -4.80
C ARG A 268 18.84 9.06 -4.69
N HIS A 269 18.89 8.40 -3.53
CA HIS A 269 19.73 7.23 -3.32
C HIS A 269 19.35 6.07 -4.26
N LEU A 270 18.04 5.91 -4.50
CA LEU A 270 17.48 4.94 -5.44
C LEU A 270 17.62 5.35 -6.93
N GLY A 271 18.31 6.45 -7.21
CA GLY A 271 18.52 6.94 -8.57
C GLY A 271 17.33 7.70 -9.17
N TYR A 272 16.24 7.91 -8.42
CA TYR A 272 15.13 8.74 -8.89
C TYR A 272 15.53 10.20 -8.95
N ARG A 273 14.89 10.93 -9.86
CA ARG A 273 15.06 12.37 -10.04
C ARG A 273 13.70 13.06 -10.07
N PRO A 274 13.60 14.33 -9.63
CA PRO A 274 12.39 15.11 -9.85
C PRO A 274 11.99 15.09 -11.33
N SER A 275 10.72 14.84 -11.62
CA SER A 275 10.21 14.79 -12.99
C SER A 275 9.24 15.93 -13.25
N ARG A 276 9.19 16.39 -14.51
CA ARG A 276 8.23 17.42 -14.93
C ARG A 276 6.79 16.97 -14.68
N ILE A 277 6.47 15.70 -14.88
CA ILE A 277 5.12 15.17 -14.66
C ILE A 277 4.78 15.20 -13.16
N ALA A 278 5.65 14.69 -12.28
CA ALA A 278 5.43 14.73 -10.83
C ALA A 278 5.27 16.17 -10.31
N ASN A 279 6.10 17.11 -10.79
CA ASN A 279 5.96 18.53 -10.45
C ASN A 279 4.64 19.15 -10.93
N GLN A 280 4.09 18.68 -12.06
CA GLN A 280 2.75 19.10 -12.49
C GLN A 280 1.67 18.53 -11.57
N LEU A 281 1.84 17.30 -11.06
CA LEU A 281 0.89 16.70 -10.12
C LEU A 281 0.72 17.56 -8.86
N THR A 282 1.74 18.26 -8.35
CA THR A 282 1.58 19.16 -7.19
C THR A 282 0.50 20.22 -7.39
N ARG A 283 0.38 20.78 -8.60
CA ARG A 283 -0.65 21.78 -8.90
C ARG A 283 -2.05 21.15 -8.92
N ALA A 284 -2.17 19.94 -9.47
CA ALA A 284 -3.42 19.20 -9.43
C ALA A 284 -3.79 18.83 -7.98
N ALA A 285 -2.83 18.31 -7.21
CA ALA A 285 -3.00 17.97 -5.81
C ALA A 285 -3.55 19.17 -5.03
N ASN A 286 -2.96 20.36 -5.15
CA ASN A 286 -3.46 21.56 -4.46
C ASN A 286 -4.95 21.87 -4.76
N VAL A 287 -5.37 21.75 -6.03
CA VAL A 287 -6.78 21.93 -6.40
C VAL A 287 -7.66 20.82 -5.81
N LEU A 288 -7.17 19.58 -5.80
CA LEU A 288 -7.88 18.44 -5.26
C LEU A 288 -8.03 18.53 -3.74
N GLN A 289 -7.00 18.98 -3.02
CA GLN A 289 -7.04 19.22 -1.57
C GLN A 289 -8.12 20.24 -1.21
N MET A 290 -8.26 21.32 -2.00
CA MET A 290 -9.29 22.34 -1.77
C MET A 290 -10.70 21.87 -2.12
N THR A 291 -10.87 20.97 -3.10
CA THR A 291 -12.20 20.65 -3.65
C THR A 291 -12.75 19.31 -3.20
N GLY A 292 -11.91 18.32 -2.87
CA GLY A 292 -12.28 17.01 -2.30
C GLY A 292 -13.37 16.21 -3.01
N ASN A 293 -13.72 16.56 -4.25
CA ASN A 293 -14.99 16.15 -4.81
C ASN A 293 -14.86 14.93 -5.73
N ALA A 294 -15.38 13.78 -5.28
CA ALA A 294 -15.53 12.58 -6.10
C ALA A 294 -16.34 12.81 -7.39
N SER A 295 -17.10 13.91 -7.50
CA SER A 295 -17.78 14.29 -8.74
C SER A 295 -16.82 14.52 -9.92
N LEU A 296 -15.53 14.67 -9.67
CA LEU A 296 -14.49 14.79 -10.68
C LEU A 296 -14.24 13.48 -11.45
N SER A 297 -14.66 12.31 -10.92
CA SER A 297 -14.47 10.98 -11.54
C SER A 297 -15.74 10.41 -12.21
N LYS A 298 -16.86 11.16 -12.22
CA LYS A 298 -18.23 10.71 -12.60
C LYS A 298 -18.44 10.18 -14.04
N HIS A 299 -17.41 9.99 -14.86
CA HIS A 299 -17.53 9.44 -16.21
C HIS A 299 -16.90 8.05 -16.41
N THR A 300 -16.58 7.33 -15.32
CA THR A 300 -15.93 6.00 -15.42
C THR A 300 -16.46 4.93 -14.45
N TYR A 301 -17.61 5.15 -13.81
CA TYR A 301 -18.21 4.14 -12.94
C TYR A 301 -18.80 2.98 -13.75
N ILE A 302 -18.23 1.78 -13.62
CA ILE A 302 -18.98 0.53 -13.80
C ILE A 302 -19.59 0.25 -12.43
N GLY A 303 -20.85 0.66 -12.25
CA GLY A 303 -21.56 0.46 -11.00
C GLY A 303 -21.88 -1.02 -10.78
N PHE A 304 -21.20 -1.67 -9.86
CA PHE A 304 -21.79 -2.82 -9.17
C PHE A 304 -22.69 -2.27 -8.06
N LYS A 305 -24.00 -2.31 -8.30
CA LYS A 305 -25.00 -2.10 -7.27
C LYS A 305 -24.95 -3.28 -6.32
N TRP A 306 -24.41 -3.08 -5.11
CA TRP A 306 -24.71 -3.95 -4.00
C TRP A 306 -26.20 -3.78 -3.64
N HIS A 307 -26.97 -4.84 -3.80
CA HIS A 307 -28.25 -4.98 -3.12
C HIS A 307 -27.97 -5.70 -1.82
N LEU A 308 -27.95 -4.96 -0.72
CA LEU A 308 -28.13 -5.54 0.61
C LEU A 308 -29.56 -6.08 0.65
N LYS A 309 -29.68 -7.40 0.83
CA LYS A 309 -30.85 -8.05 1.39
C LYS A 309 -30.46 -8.55 2.77
#